data_AF-A0A249P4A8-F1
#
_entry.id   AF-A0A249P4A8-F1
#
_cell.length_a   1.000
_cell.length_b   1.000
_cell.length_c   1.000
_cell.angle_alpha   90.00
_cell.angle_beta   90.00
_cell.angle_gamma   90.00
#
_symmetry.space_group_name_H-M   'P 1'
#
loop_
_entity.id
_entity.type
_entity.pdbx_description
1 polymer ?
#
loop_
_entity_poly.entity_id
_entity_poly.type
_entity_poly.pdbx_seq_one_letter_code
_entity_poly.pdbx_strand_id
1 'polypeptide(L)'
;MRLDRHEEILSPSEIKFSGLEAQMIHAVGHACPDGLAEHFLHLDELKDLLPETSEDEIIDKAEELAGYGLLSLQNTIGAWRVRPTQLFYEQFDHQLMRWEGGGTRQDAMRIAQLMLENIELQSPELHELTGWPLRRFNPALSLLKNEHPDWNWRDRYHFDFPSLGLVVGGRERAGLRRFVRAI
;
A
#
# COMPACT_ATOMS: atom_id res chain seq x y z
N MET A 1 19.95 15.48 -29.47
CA MET A 1 20.33 14.47 -28.47
C MET A 1 19.04 14.03 -27.81
N ARG A 2 18.60 12.78 -28.03
CA ARG A 2 17.21 12.30 -27.87
C ARG A 2 16.74 12.29 -26.41
N LEU A 3 15.65 13.00 -26.13
CA LEU A 3 14.87 12.90 -24.89
C LEU A 3 14.14 11.55 -24.78
N ASP A 4 13.94 10.87 -25.91
CA ASP A 4 13.23 9.59 -26.03
C ASP A 4 13.90 8.42 -25.29
N ARG A 5 15.16 8.56 -24.85
CA ARG A 5 15.86 7.53 -24.05
C ARG A 5 15.60 7.61 -22.55
N HIS A 6 14.95 8.67 -22.06
CA HIS A 6 14.67 8.82 -20.63
C HIS A 6 13.31 8.23 -20.22
N GLU A 7 12.36 8.07 -21.15
CA GLU A 7 11.04 7.47 -20.85
C GLU A 7 11.10 5.94 -20.70
N GLU A 8 12.00 5.26 -21.41
CA GLU A 8 12.22 3.80 -21.25
C GLU A 8 12.84 3.43 -19.89
N ILE A 9 13.54 4.35 -19.22
CA ILE A 9 14.16 4.11 -17.90
C ILE A 9 13.14 4.35 -16.76
N LEU A 10 12.06 5.10 -17.02
CA LEU A 10 11.07 5.51 -16.03
C LEU A 10 9.81 4.64 -16.01
N SER A 11 9.69 3.69 -16.92
CA SER A 11 8.66 2.67 -16.84
C SER A 11 9.20 1.53 -15.98
N PRO A 12 8.62 1.24 -14.79
CA PRO A 12 8.98 0.04 -14.06
C PRO A 12 8.76 -1.13 -15.02
N SER A 13 9.80 -1.90 -15.30
CA SER A 13 9.64 -3.21 -15.91
C SER A 13 8.53 -3.94 -15.14
N GLU A 14 7.43 -4.31 -15.80
CA GLU A 14 6.42 -5.17 -15.19
C GLU A 14 7.12 -6.46 -14.78
N ILE A 15 7.55 -6.53 -13.53
CA ILE A 15 8.15 -7.74 -12.98
C ILE A 15 6.99 -8.73 -12.92
N LYS A 16 7.04 -9.73 -13.79
CA LYS A 16 6.06 -10.81 -13.81
C LYS A 16 6.48 -11.85 -12.79
N PHE A 17 5.78 -11.87 -11.67
CA PHE A 17 5.92 -12.92 -10.67
C PHE A 17 5.15 -14.17 -11.11
N SER A 18 5.73 -15.34 -10.89
CA SER A 18 5.13 -16.64 -11.22
C SER A 18 5.51 -17.65 -10.14
N GLY A 19 4.97 -18.87 -10.18
CA GLY A 19 5.37 -19.93 -9.23
C GLY A 19 5.19 -19.53 -7.76
N LEU A 20 6.23 -19.76 -6.96
CA LEU A 20 6.22 -19.53 -5.51
C LEU A 20 6.13 -18.04 -5.16
N GLU A 21 6.76 -17.16 -5.94
CA GLU A 21 6.68 -15.72 -5.73
C GLU A 21 5.22 -15.23 -5.81
N ALA A 22 4.47 -15.71 -6.81
CA ALA A 22 3.05 -15.38 -6.97
C ALA A 22 2.19 -15.96 -5.83
N GLN A 23 2.49 -17.17 -5.38
CA GLN A 23 1.81 -17.79 -4.24
C GLN A 23 2.06 -17.00 -2.95
N MET A 24 3.29 -16.53 -2.74
CA MET A 24 3.66 -15.76 -1.56
C MET A 24 3.03 -14.35 -1.58
N ILE A 25 3.01 -13.69 -2.74
CA ILE A 25 2.27 -12.44 -2.94
C ILE A 25 0.79 -12.64 -2.60
N HIS A 26 0.18 -13.73 -3.08
CA HIS A 26 -1.21 -14.04 -2.78
C HIS A 26 -1.44 -14.28 -1.29
N ALA A 27 -0.60 -15.07 -0.63
CA ALA A 27 -0.69 -15.40 0.79
C ALA A 27 -0.57 -14.14 1.67
N VAL A 28 0.51 -13.36 1.47
CA VAL A 28 0.76 -12.13 2.23
C VAL A 28 -0.31 -11.07 1.96
N GLY A 29 -0.75 -10.95 0.70
CA GLY A 29 -1.77 -9.98 0.31
C GLY A 29 -3.11 -10.20 1.03
N HIS A 30 -3.53 -11.46 1.17
CA HIS A 30 -4.81 -11.81 1.81
C HIS A 30 -4.76 -11.86 3.34
N ALA A 31 -3.57 -11.90 3.93
CA ALA A 31 -3.43 -12.01 5.38
C ALA A 31 -3.70 -10.69 6.13
N CYS A 32 -3.57 -9.53 5.48
CA CYS A 32 -3.77 -8.24 6.13
C CYS A 32 -5.19 -7.70 5.85
N PRO A 33 -6.09 -7.69 6.86
CA PRO A 33 -7.51 -7.39 6.65
C PRO A 33 -7.82 -5.89 6.50
N ASP A 34 -6.91 -5.01 6.91
CA ASP A 34 -7.16 -3.57 7.04
C ASP A 34 -6.28 -2.70 6.13
N GLY A 35 -5.23 -3.26 5.49
CA GLY A 35 -4.34 -2.51 4.61
C GLY A 35 -3.40 -1.54 5.32
N LEU A 36 -3.26 -1.62 6.65
CA LEU A 36 -2.33 -0.78 7.42
C LEU A 36 -0.89 -1.31 7.40
N ALA A 37 -0.70 -2.57 6.99
CA ALA A 37 0.58 -3.27 7.09
C ALA A 37 1.12 -3.31 8.53
N GLU A 38 0.26 -3.30 9.55
CA GLU A 38 0.66 -3.54 10.94
C GLU A 38 0.67 -5.03 11.30
N HIS A 39 -0.03 -5.84 10.50
CA HIS A 39 -0.04 -7.28 10.65
C HIS A 39 1.22 -7.90 10.02
N PHE A 40 2.01 -8.57 10.85
CA PHE A 40 3.16 -9.36 10.42
C PHE A 40 2.77 -10.83 10.39
N LEU A 41 3.17 -11.52 9.31
CA LEU A 41 3.12 -12.97 9.21
C LEU A 41 4.43 -13.56 9.71
N HIS A 42 4.33 -14.50 10.64
CA HIS A 42 5.42 -15.34 11.10
C HIS A 42 5.70 -16.47 10.11
N LEU A 43 6.89 -17.07 10.20
CA LEU A 43 7.28 -18.18 9.33
C LEU A 43 6.27 -19.35 9.41
N ASP A 44 5.83 -19.71 10.62
CA ASP A 44 4.85 -20.79 10.82
C ASP A 44 3.51 -20.50 10.12
N GLU A 45 3.05 -19.24 10.14
CA GLU A 45 1.82 -18.83 9.45
C GLU A 45 1.98 -18.92 7.92
N LEU A 46 3.16 -18.56 7.40
CA LEU A 46 3.45 -18.74 5.97
C LEU A 46 3.51 -20.21 5.58
N LYS A 47 4.06 -21.08 6.43
CA LYS A 47 4.06 -22.52 6.19
C LYS A 47 2.64 -23.10 6.15
N ASP A 48 1.76 -22.63 7.04
CA ASP A 48 0.37 -23.05 7.04
C ASP A 48 -0.33 -22.62 5.73
N LEU A 49 0.03 -21.47 5.17
CA LEU A 49 -0.47 -20.96 3.89
C LEU A 49 0.20 -21.60 2.66
N LEU A 50 1.42 -22.10 2.80
CA LEU A 50 2.27 -22.69 1.75
C LEU A 50 2.82 -24.05 2.19
N PRO A 51 1.96 -25.05 2.45
CA PRO A 51 2.34 -26.29 3.16
C PRO A 51 3.31 -27.19 2.36
N GLU A 52 3.35 -27.03 1.04
CA GLU A 52 4.22 -27.80 0.15
C GLU A 52 5.61 -27.15 -0.06
N THR A 53 5.87 -26.00 0.58
CA THR A 53 7.10 -25.24 0.44
C THR A 53 7.96 -25.40 1.70
N SER A 54 9.26 -25.61 1.52
CA SER A 54 10.20 -25.68 2.65
C SER A 54 10.42 -24.31 3.30
N GLU A 55 10.86 -24.30 4.56
CA GLU A 55 11.19 -23.07 5.29
C GLU A 55 12.26 -22.23 4.57
N ASP A 56 13.32 -22.89 4.09
CA ASP A 56 14.40 -22.23 3.36
C ASP A 56 13.89 -21.57 2.08
N GLU A 57 13.01 -22.23 1.31
CA GLU A 57 12.41 -21.66 0.11
C GLU A 57 11.49 -20.46 0.41
N ILE A 58 10.73 -20.51 1.51
CA ILE A 58 9.90 -19.38 1.94
C ILE A 58 10.79 -18.17 2.30
N ILE A 59 11.86 -18.41 3.07
CA ILE A 59 12.80 -17.37 3.48
C ILE A 59 13.48 -16.75 2.26
N ASP A 60 14.04 -17.58 1.38
CA ASP A 60 14.73 -17.12 0.18
C ASP A 60 13.81 -16.26 -0.70
N LYS A 61 12.57 -16.70 -0.93
CA LYS A 61 11.61 -15.93 -1.74
C LYS A 61 11.15 -14.65 -1.07
N ALA A 62 11.05 -14.63 0.26
CA ALA A 62 10.73 -13.42 1.01
C ALA A 62 11.86 -12.39 0.97
N GLU A 63 13.11 -12.83 1.06
CA GLU A 63 14.29 -11.97 0.86
C GLU A 63 14.32 -11.40 -0.57
N GLU A 64 14.03 -12.20 -1.60
CA GLU A 64 13.92 -11.72 -2.98
C GLU A 64 12.82 -10.65 -3.14
N LEU A 65 11.62 -10.92 -2.63
CA LEU A 65 10.49 -9.97 -2.71
C LEU A 65 10.73 -8.70 -1.89
N ALA A 66 11.49 -8.78 -0.80
CA ALA A 66 11.96 -7.59 -0.09
C ALA A 66 13.07 -6.84 -0.83
N GLY A 67 13.92 -7.53 -1.60
CA GLY A 67 14.86 -6.92 -2.53
C GLY A 67 14.16 -6.05 -3.59
N TYR A 68 12.93 -6.42 -3.98
CA TYR A 68 12.06 -5.60 -4.82
C TYR A 68 11.28 -4.52 -4.06
N GLY A 69 11.45 -4.42 -2.74
CA GLY A 69 10.74 -3.47 -1.88
C GLY A 69 9.26 -3.83 -1.64
N LEU A 70 8.82 -5.03 -2.01
CA LEU A 70 7.43 -5.47 -1.89
C LEU A 70 7.12 -5.97 -0.48
N LEU A 71 8.09 -6.59 0.17
CA LEU A 71 7.96 -7.06 1.54
C LEU A 71 8.92 -6.31 2.47
N SER A 72 8.49 -6.12 3.71
CA SER A 72 9.36 -5.72 4.80
C SER A 72 9.59 -6.93 5.69
N LEU A 73 10.85 -7.37 5.76
CA LEU A 73 11.27 -8.43 6.68
C LEU A 73 11.71 -7.81 8.01
N GLN A 74 11.45 -8.54 9.08
CA GLN A 74 12.11 -8.34 10.36
C GLN A 74 12.71 -9.66 10.80
N ASN A 75 14.04 -9.66 10.88
CA ASN A 75 14.82 -10.77 11.39
C ASN A 75 15.53 -10.32 12.66
N THR A 76 15.03 -10.77 13.81
CA THR A 76 15.63 -10.55 15.12
C THR A 76 15.88 -11.89 15.79
N ILE A 77 16.70 -11.94 16.83
CA ILE A 77 17.03 -13.20 17.52
C ILE A 77 15.74 -13.92 17.93
N GLY A 78 15.47 -15.06 17.29
CA GLY A 78 14.29 -15.91 17.56
C GLY A 78 12.98 -15.46 16.91
N ALA A 79 12.98 -14.44 16.04
CA ALA A 79 11.78 -14.01 15.33
C ALA A 79 12.10 -13.57 13.90
N TRP A 80 11.56 -14.33 12.95
CA TRP A 80 11.48 -13.97 11.54
C TRP A 80 10.02 -13.71 11.19
N ARG A 81 9.74 -12.56 10.57
CA ARG A 81 8.39 -12.17 10.17
C ARG A 81 8.41 -11.22 8.98
N VAL A 82 7.33 -11.24 8.20
CA VAL A 82 7.17 -10.41 7.00
C VAL A 82 5.85 -9.67 7.01
N ARG A 83 5.80 -8.57 6.26
CA ARG A 83 4.56 -7.84 5.98
C ARG A 83 4.63 -7.19 4.60
N PRO A 84 3.49 -6.92 3.95
CA PRO A 84 3.46 -6.13 2.72
C PRO A 84 3.93 -4.69 2.98
N THR A 85 4.56 -4.07 1.99
CA THR A 85 4.87 -2.63 2.01
C THR A 85 3.80 -1.81 1.31
N GLN A 86 3.92 -0.48 1.37
CA GLN A 86 3.10 0.41 0.55
C GLN A 86 3.24 0.12 -0.96
N LEU A 87 4.46 -0.19 -1.43
CA LEU A 87 4.71 -0.52 -2.84
C LEU A 87 3.98 -1.81 -3.27
N PHE A 88 3.90 -2.80 -2.38
CA PHE A 88 3.10 -4.00 -2.61
C PHE A 88 1.64 -3.64 -2.87
N TYR A 89 1.06 -2.76 -2.04
CA TYR A 89 -0.34 -2.39 -2.21
C TYR A 89 -0.58 -1.64 -3.52
N GLU A 90 0.34 -0.78 -3.91
CA GLU A 90 0.27 -0.05 -5.18
C GLU A 90 0.33 -0.99 -6.40
N GLN A 91 1.11 -2.07 -6.32
CA GLN A 91 1.30 -2.99 -7.45
C GLN A 91 0.23 -4.07 -7.56
N PHE A 92 -0.13 -4.73 -6.45
CA PHE A 92 -0.89 -6.00 -6.53
C PHE A 92 -2.31 -5.93 -6.00
N ASP A 93 -2.60 -5.02 -5.07
CA ASP A 93 -3.76 -5.15 -4.19
C ASP A 93 -5.08 -5.07 -4.97
N HIS A 94 -5.16 -4.17 -5.95
CA HIS A 94 -6.29 -4.08 -6.89
C HIS A 94 -6.54 -5.37 -7.68
N GLN A 95 -5.49 -6.10 -8.06
CA GLN A 95 -5.60 -7.36 -8.82
C GLN A 95 -5.96 -8.51 -7.90
N LEU A 96 -5.30 -8.61 -6.74
CA LEU A 96 -5.52 -9.65 -5.74
C LEU A 96 -6.96 -9.61 -5.23
N MET A 97 -7.44 -8.42 -4.90
CA MET A 97 -8.74 -8.21 -4.28
C MET A 97 -9.85 -7.85 -5.28
N ARG A 98 -9.49 -7.74 -6.57
CA ARG A 98 -10.40 -7.43 -7.68
C ARG A 98 -11.20 -6.14 -7.48
N TRP A 99 -10.54 -5.10 -7.00
CA TRP A 99 -11.18 -3.80 -6.87
C TRP A 99 -11.40 -3.14 -8.22
N GLU A 100 -12.57 -2.56 -8.39
CA GLU A 100 -12.86 -1.70 -9.53
C GLU A 100 -12.18 -0.33 -9.35
N GLY A 101 -11.68 0.26 -10.42
CA GLY A 101 -10.88 1.50 -10.36
C GLY A 101 -9.39 1.16 -10.37
N GLY A 102 -8.64 1.82 -11.26
CA GLY A 102 -7.29 1.46 -11.71
C GLY A 102 -6.17 1.64 -10.68
N GLY A 103 -6.33 1.02 -9.51
CA GLY A 103 -5.28 0.86 -8.50
C GLY A 103 -5.32 1.88 -7.36
N THR A 104 -4.46 1.62 -6.37
CA THR A 104 -4.32 2.40 -5.13
C THR A 104 -4.10 3.88 -5.35
N ARG A 105 -3.42 4.29 -6.43
CA ARG A 105 -3.24 5.70 -6.80
C ARG A 105 -4.56 6.36 -7.21
N GLN A 106 -5.40 5.70 -8.01
CA GLN A 106 -6.70 6.26 -8.39
C GLN A 106 -7.63 6.37 -7.18
N ASP A 107 -7.57 5.39 -6.29
CA ASP A 107 -8.29 5.45 -5.02
C ASP A 107 -7.81 6.61 -4.14
N ALA A 108 -6.48 6.84 -4.07
CA ALA A 108 -5.91 7.98 -3.36
C ALA A 108 -6.37 9.32 -3.97
N MET A 109 -6.50 9.39 -5.29
CA MET A 109 -7.02 10.59 -5.97
C MET A 109 -8.49 10.83 -5.60
N ARG A 110 -9.29 9.78 -5.49
CA ARG A 110 -10.68 9.90 -5.04
C ARG A 110 -10.76 10.40 -3.60
N ILE A 111 -9.90 9.89 -2.70
CA ILE A 111 -9.81 10.40 -1.32
C ILE A 111 -9.38 11.88 -1.31
N ALA A 112 -8.38 12.26 -2.09
CA ALA A 112 -7.92 13.64 -2.20
C ALA A 112 -9.02 14.58 -2.72
N GLN A 113 -9.85 14.10 -3.65
CA GLN A 113 -11.02 14.84 -4.13
C GLN A 113 -12.07 15.01 -3.02
N LEU A 114 -12.37 13.96 -2.25
CA LEU A 114 -13.30 14.04 -1.12
C LEU A 114 -12.82 15.02 -0.05
N MET A 115 -11.50 15.07 0.23
CA MET A 115 -10.90 16.06 1.13
C MET A 115 -11.04 17.50 0.62
N LEU A 116 -10.99 17.72 -0.71
CA LEU A 116 -11.22 19.04 -1.31
C LEU A 116 -12.69 19.46 -1.25
N GLU A 117 -13.60 18.51 -1.44
CA GLU A 117 -15.05 18.72 -1.39
C GLU A 117 -15.53 18.92 0.05
N ASN A 118 -14.88 18.29 1.02
CA ASN A 118 -15.30 18.25 2.42
C ASN A 118 -14.11 18.49 3.37
N ILE A 119 -13.59 19.71 3.38
CA ILE A 119 -12.33 20.09 4.05
C ILE A 119 -12.28 19.85 5.58
N GLU A 120 -13.43 19.63 6.22
CA GLU A 120 -13.54 19.40 7.67
C GLU A 120 -13.62 17.91 8.05
N LEU A 121 -13.82 17.01 7.08
CA LEU A 121 -14.01 15.59 7.37
C LEU A 121 -12.69 14.89 7.72
N GLN A 122 -12.80 13.93 8.64
CA GLN A 122 -11.70 13.10 9.10
C GLN A 122 -11.76 11.73 8.39
N SER A 123 -10.74 10.91 8.61
CA SER A 123 -10.58 9.62 7.93
C SER A 123 -11.80 8.69 8.10
N PRO A 124 -12.44 8.57 9.28
CA PRO A 124 -13.65 7.75 9.43
C PRO A 124 -14.79 8.21 8.52
N GLU A 125 -15.08 9.51 8.48
CA GLU A 125 -16.17 10.06 7.67
C GLU A 125 -15.84 9.99 6.18
N LEU A 126 -14.57 10.21 5.81
CA LEU A 126 -14.11 10.03 4.43
C LEU A 126 -14.25 8.57 3.99
N HIS A 127 -13.89 7.62 4.86
CA HIS A 127 -14.06 6.19 4.61
C HIS A 127 -15.52 5.81 4.42
N GLU A 128 -16.42 6.28 5.30
CA GLU A 128 -17.87 6.08 5.15
C GLU A 128 -18.39 6.61 3.81
N LEU A 129 -17.92 7.78 3.36
CA LEU A 129 -18.30 8.36 2.06
C LEU A 129 -17.81 7.56 0.85
N THR A 130 -16.74 6.78 0.99
CA THR A 130 -16.27 5.91 -0.09
C THR A 130 -17.10 4.63 -0.22
N GLY A 131 -17.65 4.13 0.89
CA GLY A 131 -18.31 2.82 0.96
C GLY A 131 -17.36 1.64 0.75
N TRP A 132 -16.05 1.86 0.82
CA TRP A 132 -15.03 0.83 0.63
C TRP A 132 -14.77 0.06 1.92
N PRO A 133 -14.18 -1.16 1.84
CA PRO A 133 -13.56 -1.77 3.01
C PRO A 133 -12.28 -1.01 3.41
N LEU A 134 -11.93 -1.05 4.71
CA LEU A 134 -10.67 -0.48 5.23
C LEU A 134 -9.45 -0.92 4.43
N ARG A 135 -9.41 -2.21 4.05
CA ARG A 135 -8.36 -2.79 3.22
C ARG A 135 -8.06 -2.02 1.94
N ARG A 136 -9.09 -1.43 1.31
CA ARG A 136 -8.93 -0.62 0.09
C ARG A 136 -8.62 0.84 0.43
N PHE A 137 -9.25 1.38 1.48
CA PHE A 137 -9.12 2.79 1.86
C PHE A 137 -7.74 3.13 2.44
N ASN A 138 -7.21 2.28 3.32
CA ASN A 138 -6.00 2.57 4.08
C ASN A 138 -4.74 2.66 3.20
N PRO A 139 -4.46 1.74 2.26
CA PRO A 139 -3.33 1.89 1.35
C PRO A 139 -3.37 3.17 0.51
N ALA A 140 -4.58 3.59 0.11
CA ALA A 140 -4.78 4.82 -0.66
C ALA A 140 -4.52 6.07 0.20
N LEU A 141 -4.99 6.09 1.45
CA LEU A 141 -4.70 7.18 2.38
C LEU A 141 -3.21 7.22 2.77
N SER A 142 -2.58 6.08 3.00
CA SER A 142 -1.13 5.95 3.25
C SER A 142 -0.31 6.49 2.08
N LEU A 143 -0.68 6.19 0.84
CA LEU A 143 -0.03 6.73 -0.35
C LEU A 143 -0.01 8.27 -0.33
N LEU A 144 -1.19 8.87 -0.13
CA LEU A 144 -1.33 10.33 -0.09
C LEU A 144 -0.51 10.95 1.06
N LYS A 145 -0.48 10.31 2.23
CA LYS A 145 0.33 10.73 3.38
C LYS A 145 1.83 10.65 3.07
N ASN A 146 2.29 9.55 2.48
CA ASN A 146 3.70 9.29 2.18
C ASN A 146 4.27 10.22 1.10
N GLU A 147 3.45 10.64 0.12
CA GLU A 147 3.86 11.65 -0.87
C GLU A 147 3.91 13.07 -0.32
N HIS A 148 3.18 13.32 0.76
CA HIS A 148 3.06 14.64 1.37
C HIS A 148 3.29 14.58 2.88
N PRO A 149 4.47 14.11 3.33
CA PRO A 149 4.73 13.88 4.75
C PRO A 149 4.76 15.18 5.55
N ASP A 150 5.13 16.30 4.92
CA ASP A 150 5.26 17.61 5.56
C ASP A 150 3.94 18.39 5.68
N TRP A 151 2.80 17.76 5.37
CA TRP A 151 1.49 18.37 5.59
C TRP A 151 1.03 18.17 7.03
N ASN A 152 0.01 18.93 7.43
CA ASN A 152 -0.55 18.89 8.79
C ASN A 152 -1.45 17.66 9.00
N TRP A 153 -0.87 16.47 8.91
CA TRP A 153 -1.52 15.21 9.25
C TRP A 153 -1.76 15.13 10.75
N ARG A 154 -2.94 14.66 11.14
CA ARG A 154 -3.31 14.46 12.54
C ARG A 154 -2.97 13.04 12.94
N ASP A 155 -1.79 12.85 13.49
CA ASP A 155 -1.40 11.61 14.12
C ASP A 155 -2.00 11.55 15.53
N ARG A 156 -3.23 11.05 15.64
CA ARG A 156 -3.74 10.50 16.91
C ARG A 156 -3.76 8.99 16.79
N TYR A 157 -3.55 8.30 17.91
CA TYR A 157 -3.72 6.85 18.06
C TYR A 157 -5.14 6.44 17.61
N HIS A 158 -5.32 6.21 16.33
CA HIS A 158 -6.49 5.55 15.75
C HIS A 158 -5.98 4.27 15.12
N PHE A 159 -6.40 3.14 15.67
CA PHE A 159 -5.93 1.82 15.26
C PHE A 159 -6.38 1.44 13.85
N ASP A 160 -7.39 2.12 13.28
CA ASP A 160 -8.01 1.70 12.03
C ASP A 160 -7.54 2.49 10.81
N PHE A 161 -6.82 3.62 10.98
CA PHE A 161 -6.45 4.52 9.88
C PHE A 161 -4.99 5.00 9.98
N PRO A 162 -4.28 5.19 8.85
CA PRO A 162 -2.92 5.73 8.82
C PRO A 162 -2.77 7.14 9.42
N SER A 163 -3.87 7.88 9.52
CA SER A 163 -3.99 9.19 10.14
C SER A 163 -5.45 9.46 10.49
N LEU A 164 -5.71 10.30 11.50
CA LEU A 164 -7.06 10.79 11.78
C LEU A 164 -7.57 11.70 10.66
N GLY A 165 -6.68 12.39 9.95
CA GLY A 165 -7.06 13.25 8.83
C GLY A 165 -6.06 14.36 8.57
N LEU A 166 -6.35 15.18 7.58
CA LEU A 166 -5.49 16.28 7.12
C LEU A 166 -6.12 17.61 7.49
N VAL A 167 -5.37 18.53 8.11
CA VAL A 167 -5.83 19.91 8.28
C VAL A 167 -5.65 20.67 6.97
N VAL A 168 -6.74 20.96 6.26
CA VAL A 168 -6.73 21.48 4.88
C VAL A 168 -6.62 23.01 4.82
N GLY A 169 -5.38 23.51 4.82
CA GLY A 169 -5.02 24.90 4.56
C GLY A 169 -4.86 25.24 3.08
N GLY A 170 -4.36 26.45 2.79
CA GLY A 170 -4.12 26.89 1.40
C GLY A 170 -3.05 26.06 0.67
N ARG A 171 -1.99 25.66 1.39
CA ARG A 171 -0.91 24.80 0.88
C ARG A 171 -1.44 23.43 0.50
N GLU A 172 -2.21 22.82 1.38
CA GLU A 172 -2.78 21.47 1.22
C GLU A 172 -3.79 21.46 0.08
N ARG A 173 -4.70 22.47 -0.01
CA ARG A 173 -5.64 22.58 -1.14
C ARG A 173 -4.93 22.65 -2.49
N ALA A 174 -3.87 23.45 -2.58
CA ALA A 174 -3.09 23.56 -3.82
C ALA A 174 -2.40 22.23 -4.14
N GLY A 175 -1.88 21.53 -3.13
CA GLY A 175 -1.29 20.21 -3.24
C GLY A 175 -2.26 19.14 -3.73
N LEU A 176 -3.39 18.97 -3.03
CA LEU A 176 -4.46 18.03 -3.39
C LEU A 176 -4.96 18.26 -4.82
N ARG A 177 -5.12 19.52 -5.26
CA ARG A 177 -5.52 19.84 -6.63
C ARG A 177 -4.48 19.43 -7.67
N ARG A 178 -3.19 19.50 -7.35
CA ARG A 178 -2.13 19.00 -8.24
C ARG A 178 -2.14 17.48 -8.27
N PHE A 179 -2.26 16.85 -7.10
CA PHE A 179 -2.33 15.40 -6.96
C PHE A 179 -3.47 14.80 -7.80
N VAL A 180 -4.68 15.36 -7.71
CA VAL A 180 -5.85 14.91 -8.49
C VAL A 180 -5.69 15.12 -10.01
N ARG A 181 -4.77 15.98 -10.46
CA ARG A 181 -4.54 16.28 -11.89
C ARG A 181 -3.35 15.54 -12.49
N ALA A 182 -2.59 14.79 -11.70
CA ALA A 182 -1.31 14.19 -12.10
C ALA A 182 -1.47 12.88 -12.90
N ILE A 183 -2.43 12.82 -13.83
CA ILE A 183 -2.62 11.68 -14.74
C ILE A 183 -1.75 11.87 -15.99
#